data_AF-A0A972WKG3-F1
#
_entry.id   AF-A0A972WKG3-F1
#
_cell.length_a   1.000
_cell.length_b   1.000
_cell.length_c   1.000
_cell.angle_alpha   90.00
_cell.angle_beta   90.00
_cell.angle_gamma   90.00
#
_symmetry.space_group_name_H-M   'P 1'
#
loop_
_entity.id
_entity.type
_entity.pdbx_description
1 polymer ?
#
loop_
_entity_poly.entity_id
_entity_poly.type
_entity_poly.pdbx_seq_one_letter_code
_entity_poly.pdbx_strand_id
1 'polypeptide(L)' 'MTLACRRRDRRHVKASPSTPSRFENATDWSWAGRMHKVLVETFIASHAVPPEELVLDFDATDDTVHGKQKGMFFHGY' A
#
# COMPACT_ATOMS: atom_id res chain seq x y z
N MET A 1 -4.88 -22.26 -1.07
CA MET A 1 -5.96 -21.29 -0.79
C MET A 1 -5.86 -20.18 -1.83
N THR A 2 -6.58 -20.31 -2.94
CA THR A 2 -6.46 -19.41 -4.10
C THR A 2 -7.34 -18.19 -3.84
N LEU A 3 -6.73 -17.04 -3.51
CA LEU A 3 -7.48 -15.79 -3.40
C LEU A 3 -7.93 -15.37 -4.80
N ALA A 4 -9.23 -15.46 -5.05
CA ALA A 4 -9.83 -15.04 -6.30
C ALA A 4 -9.67 -13.51 -6.46
N CYS A 5 -8.77 -13.10 -7.34
CA CYS A 5 -8.80 -11.77 -7.96
C CYS A 5 -10.17 -11.62 -8.65
N ARG A 6 -11.09 -10.86 -8.03
CA ARG A 6 -12.44 -10.65 -8.54
C ARG A 6 -12.39 -10.09 -9.96
N ARG A 7 -12.84 -10.86 -10.95
CA ARG A 7 -13.20 -10.35 -12.27
C ARG A 7 -14.35 -9.35 -12.10
N ARG A 8 -14.12 -8.05 -12.39
CA ARG A 8 -15.20 -7.05 -12.40
C ARG A 8 -16.12 -7.27 -13.61
N ASP A 9 -17.43 -7.25 -13.38
CA ASP A 9 -18.48 -7.23 -14.40
C ASP A 9 -18.29 -6.00 -15.34
N ARG A 10 -18.29 -6.24 -16.65
CA ARG A 10 -17.99 -5.26 -17.71
C ARG A 10 -19.21 -4.45 -18.17
N ARG A 11 -20.38 -4.55 -17.52
CA ARG A 11 -21.65 -4.04 -18.09
C ARG A 11 -22.15 -2.67 -17.60
N HIS A 12 -21.25 -1.79 -17.15
CA HIS A 12 -21.55 -0.36 -17.07
C HIS A 12 -20.28 0.45 -17.24
N VAL A 13 -20.19 1.28 -18.29
CA VAL A 13 -19.15 2.29 -18.43
C VAL A 13 -19.43 3.37 -17.38
N LYS A 14 -18.93 3.16 -16.16
CA LYS A 14 -18.65 4.26 -15.24
C LYS A 14 -17.34 4.89 -15.70
N ALA A 15 -17.23 6.21 -15.56
CA ALA A 15 -15.96 6.92 -15.81
C ALA A 15 -14.81 6.13 -15.18
N SER A 16 -13.69 6.00 -15.92
CA SER A 16 -12.52 5.29 -15.41
C SER A 16 -12.17 5.84 -14.01
N PRO A 17 -11.77 4.99 -13.05
CA PRO A 17 -11.31 5.50 -11.77
C PRO A 17 -10.25 6.58 -11.99
N SER A 18 -10.19 7.55 -11.06
CA SER A 18 -9.14 8.56 -11.04
C SER A 18 -7.75 7.90 -11.11
N THR A 19 -6.74 8.64 -11.59
CA THR A 19 -5.36 8.13 -11.69
C THR A 19 -4.86 7.51 -10.38
N PRO A 20 -5.12 8.11 -9.18
CA PRO A 20 -4.77 7.49 -7.90
C PRO A 20 -5.44 6.14 -7.67
N SER A 21 -6.75 6.02 -7.91
CA SER A 21 -7.45 4.72 -7.76
C SER A 21 -6.92 3.65 -8.72
N ARG A 22 -6.53 4.01 -9.95
CA ARG A 22 -5.92 3.02 -10.87
C ARG A 22 -4.57 2.54 -10.38
N PHE A 23 -3.77 3.44 -9.84
CA PHE A 23 -2.47 3.15 -9.25
C PHE A 23 -2.60 2.20 -8.05
N GLU A 24 -3.43 2.53 -7.07
CA GLU A 24 -3.67 1.70 -5.88
C GLU A 24 -4.16 0.28 -6.22
N ASN A 25 -5.04 0.16 -7.22
CA ASN A 25 -5.60 -1.11 -7.64
C ASN A 25 -4.64 -1.95 -8.52
N ALA A 26 -3.57 -1.35 -9.05
CA ALA A 26 -2.57 -2.04 -9.88
C ALA A 26 -1.37 -2.53 -9.08
N THR A 27 -1.29 -2.17 -7.80
CA THR A 27 -0.18 -2.51 -6.91
C THR A 27 -0.23 -3.97 -6.47
N ASP A 28 0.94 -4.60 -6.44
CA ASP A 28 1.16 -5.93 -5.86
C ASP A 28 2.31 -5.89 -4.82
N TRP A 29 2.57 -7.02 -4.17
CA TRP A 29 3.65 -7.13 -3.17
C TRP A 29 5.05 -6.87 -3.74
N SER A 30 5.29 -7.21 -5.02
CA SER A 30 6.57 -6.94 -5.68
C SER A 30 6.77 -5.44 -5.94
N TRP A 31 5.69 -4.73 -6.21
CA TRP A 31 5.66 -3.29 -6.39
C TRP A 31 5.96 -2.59 -5.05
N ALA A 32 5.36 -3.05 -3.95
CA ALA A 32 5.63 -2.52 -2.62
C ALA A 32 7.13 -2.62 -2.26
N GLY A 33 7.74 -3.79 -2.48
CA GLY A 33 9.19 -3.97 -2.26
C GLY A 33 10.07 -3.05 -3.11
N ARG A 34 9.70 -2.82 -4.38
CA ARG A 34 10.40 -1.88 -5.26
C ARG A 34 10.29 -0.44 -4.79
N MET A 35 9.13 -0.02 -4.29
CA MET A 35 8.97 1.32 -3.73
C MET A 35 9.80 1.52 -2.47
N HIS A 36 9.80 0.54 -1.55
CA HIS A 36 10.65 0.62 -0.35
C HIS A 36 12.12 0.73 -0.71
N LYS A 37 12.58 0.00 -1.73
CA LYS A 37 13.96 0.12 -2.22
C LYS A 37 14.29 1.55 -2.67
N VAL A 38 13.42 2.16 -3.48
CA VAL A 38 13.63 3.54 -3.94
C VAL A 38 13.68 4.52 -2.76
N LEU A 39 12.79 4.36 -1.77
CA LEU A 39 12.78 5.21 -0.58
C LEU A 39 14.10 5.11 0.21
N VAL A 40 14.58 3.90 0.47
CA VAL A 40 15.84 3.66 1.20
C VAL A 40 17.04 4.18 0.42
N GLU A 41 17.12 3.89 -0.88
CA GLU A 41 18.24 4.35 -1.73
C GLU A 41 18.27 5.88 -1.83
N THR A 42 17.11 6.52 -1.96
CA THR A 42 17.01 7.99 -1.98
C THR A 42 17.42 8.59 -0.64
N PHE A 43 17.01 7.97 0.47
CA PHE A 43 17.40 8.40 1.81
C PHE A 43 18.93 8.35 2.00
N ILE A 44 19.57 7.22 1.67
CA ILE A 44 21.02 7.07 1.76
C ILE A 44 21.73 8.09 0.86
N ALA A 45 21.26 8.26 -0.38
CA ALA A 45 21.85 9.19 -1.33
C ALA A 45 21.72 10.66 -0.93
N SER A 46 20.77 10.99 -0.06
CA SER A 46 20.60 12.36 0.47
C SER A 46 21.64 12.74 1.53
N HIS A 47 22.42 11.79 2.04
CA HIS A 47 23.47 12.02 3.03
C HIS A 47 24.83 12.17 2.34
N ALA A 48 25.66 13.12 2.80
CA ALA A 48 27.01 13.32 2.25
C ALA A 48 27.93 12.11 2.43
N VAL A 49 27.71 11.35 3.51
CA VAL A 49 28.35 10.07 3.80
C VAL A 49 27.24 9.08 4.18
N PRO A 50 27.22 7.86 3.64
CA PRO A 50 26.22 6.86 4.00
C PRO A 50 26.22 6.58 5.51
N PRO A 51 25.06 6.53 6.16
CA PRO A 51 24.97 6.18 7.57
C PRO A 51 25.37 4.71 7.80
N GLU A 52 26.00 4.42 8.94
CA GLU A 52 26.42 3.06 9.32
C GLU A 52 25.24 2.18 9.75
N GLU A 53 24.14 2.80 10.20
CA GLU A 53 22.95 2.13 10.71
C GLU A 53 21.68 2.83 10.17
N LEU A 54 20.66 2.02 9.87
CA LEU A 54 19.33 2.51 9.46
C LEU A 54 18.28 1.91 10.39
N VAL A 55 17.61 2.77 11.16
CA VAL A 55 16.49 2.38 12.03
C VAL A 55 15.19 2.59 11.28
N LEU A 56 14.45 1.50 11.07
CA LEU A 56 13.14 1.52 10.42
C LEU A 56 12.06 1.33 11.49
N ASP A 57 11.31 2.39 11.76
CA ASP A 57 10.16 2.32 12.63
C ASP A 57 8.93 1.90 11.82
N PHE A 58 8.28 0.82 12.24
CA PHE A 58 7.07 0.31 11.61
C PHE A 58 5.90 0.57 12.54
N ASP A 59 5.29 1.75 12.39
CA ASP A 59 4.07 2.06 13.11
C ASP A 59 2.91 1.22 12.57
N ALA A 60 2.43 0.29 13.41
CA ALA A 60 1.10 -0.25 13.26
C ALA A 60 0.14 0.80 13.81
N THR A 61 -0.21 1.79 13.00
CA THR A 61 -1.23 2.76 13.41
C THR A 61 -2.56 2.01 13.53
N ASP A 62 -3.05 1.85 14.76
CA ASP A 62 -4.43 1.49 15.03
C ASP A 62 -5.32 2.65 14.59
N ASP A 63 -5.56 2.75 13.28
CA ASP A 63 -6.42 3.79 12.73
C ASP A 63 -7.84 3.61 13.28
N THR A 64 -8.32 4.62 14.00
CA THR A 64 -9.69 4.62 14.49
C THR A 64 -10.64 4.56 13.29
N VAL A 65 -11.47 3.52 13.25
CA VAL A 65 -12.43 3.35 12.16
C VAL A 65 -13.48 4.46 12.23
N HIS A 66 -13.44 5.39 11.28
CA HIS A 66 -14.45 6.45 11.17
C HIS A 66 -15.68 5.97 10.39
N GLY A 67 -16.82 5.83 11.06
CA GLY A 67 -18.10 5.51 10.43
C GLY A 67 -18.29 4.00 10.15
N LYS A 68 -18.99 3.66 9.06
CA LYS A 68 -19.38 2.27 8.72
C LYS A 68 -18.43 1.64 7.69
N GLN A 69 -17.12 1.68 7.92
CA GLN A 69 -16.14 1.16 6.96
C GLN A 69 -16.21 -0.37 6.87
N LYS A 70 -16.06 -0.93 5.66
CA LYS A 70 -16.02 -2.38 5.48
C LYS A 70 -14.75 -2.94 6.13
N GLY A 71 -14.89 -3.94 7.00
CA GLY A 71 -13.78 -4.51 7.77
C GLY A 71 -13.64 -3.98 9.21
N MET A 72 -14.54 -3.09 9.64
CA MET A 72 -14.57 -2.52 11.00
C MET A 72 -14.72 -3.53 12.16
N PHE A 73 -15.05 -4.78 11.85
CA PHE A 73 -15.15 -5.88 12.83
C PHE A 73 -13.98 -6.85 12.67
N PHE A 74 -12.75 -6.38 12.81
CA PHE A 74 -11.62 -7.28 12.99
C PHE A 74 -11.40 -7.44 14.50
N HIS A 75 -12.04 -8.45 15.10
CA HIS A 75 -11.71 -8.89 16.45
C HIS A 75 -10.55 -9.87 16.34
N GLY A 76 -9.35 -9.39 16.67
CA GLY A 76 -8.18 -10.24 16.84
C GLY A 76 -8.42 -11.21 17.99
N TYR A 77 -8.32 -12.50 17.68
CA TYR A 77 -7.90 -13.48 18.68
C TYR A 77 -6.39 -13.64 18.59
#